data_AF-A0A379FHM8-F1
#
_entry.id   AF-A0A379FHM8-F1
#
_cell.length_a   1.000
_cell.length_b   1.000
_cell.length_c   1.000
_cell.angle_alpha   90.00
_cell.angle_beta   90.00
_cell.angle_gamma   90.00
#
_symmetry.space_group_name_H-M   'P 1'
#
loop_
_entity.id
_entity.type
_entity.pdbx_description
1 polymer ?
#
loop_
_entity_poly.entity_id
_entity_poly.type
_entity_poly.pdbx_seq_one_letter_code
_entity_poly.pdbx_strand_id
1 'polypeptide(L)' 'MEHYLYKEGFRNVYHEVAGVPDNEKWPVRRVIIKAIQRSSKPDLALTVANNAAQRGIDAIPTLLKVMFSRVAWLARGKAN' A
#
# COMPACT_ATOMS: atom_id res chain seq x y z
N MET A 1 5.54 3.34 -5.69
CA MET A 1 5.11 2.39 -4.64
C MET A 1 3.59 2.24 -4.63
N GLU A 2 2.88 3.35 -4.79
CA GLU A 2 1.44 3.51 -4.75
C GLU A 2 0.72 2.67 -5.81
N HIS A 3 1.26 2.64 -7.03
CA HIS A 3 0.70 1.82 -8.10
C HIS A 3 0.80 0.31 -7.80
N TYR A 4 1.86 -0.10 -7.11
CA TYR A 4 2.03 -1.49 -6.67
C TYR A 4 1.00 -1.81 -5.58
N LEU A 5 0.93 -1.01 -4.51
CA LEU A 5 -0.04 -1.21 -3.42
C LEU A 5 -1.49 -1.19 -3.91
N TYR A 6 -1.83 -0.30 -4.84
CA TYR A 6 -3.17 -0.25 -5.44
C TYR A 6 -3.58 -1.60 -6.06
N LYS A 7 -2.63 -2.27 -6.75
CA LYS A 7 -2.87 -3.57 -7.39
C LYS A 7 -2.83 -4.72 -6.39
N GLU A 8 -2.00 -4.61 -5.36
CA GLU A 8 -1.76 -5.66 -4.36
C GLU A 8 -2.74 -5.57 -3.18
N GLY A 9 -4.04 -5.43 -3.50
CA GLY A 9 -5.10 -5.57 -2.51
C GLY A 9 -5.42 -4.33 -1.67
N PHE A 10 -4.89 -3.14 -2.00
CA PHE A 10 -5.26 -1.88 -1.32
C PHE A 10 -6.12 -0.94 -2.17
N ARG A 11 -6.62 -1.38 -3.32
CA ARG A 11 -7.49 -0.58 -4.22
C ARG A 11 -8.59 0.18 -3.47
N ASN A 12 -9.30 -0.50 -2.57
CA ASN A 12 -10.38 0.06 -1.78
C ASN A 12 -9.92 1.28 -0.96
N VAL A 13 -8.75 1.22 -0.33
CA VAL A 13 -8.18 2.33 0.44
C VAL A 13 -7.94 3.55 -0.45
N TYR A 14 -7.39 3.35 -1.64
CA TYR A 14 -7.16 4.46 -2.59
C TYR A 14 -8.47 5.07 -3.09
N HIS A 15 -9.49 4.26 -3.35
CA HIS A 15 -10.80 4.75 -3.79
C HIS A 15 -11.52 5.54 -2.67
N GLU A 16 -11.48 5.03 -1.44
CA GLU A 16 -12.03 5.69 -0.27
C GLU A 16 -11.37 7.06 -0.02
N VAL A 17 -10.04 7.10 0.05
CA VAL A 17 -9.28 8.34 0.26
C VAL A 17 -9.45 9.31 -0.91
N ALA A 18 -9.48 8.80 -2.15
CA ALA A 18 -9.75 9.62 -3.32
C ALA A 18 -11.22 10.08 -3.39
N GLY A 19 -12.11 9.59 -2.53
CA GLY A 19 -13.55 9.87 -2.52
C GLY A 19 -14.18 9.62 -3.89
N VAL A 20 -13.89 8.46 -4.47
CA VAL A 20 -14.47 7.99 -5.74
C VAL A 20 -15.05 6.59 -5.56
N PRO A 21 -16.17 6.27 -6.23
CA PRO A 21 -16.75 4.92 -6.17
C PRO A 21 -15.78 3.84 -6.66
N ASP A 22 -15.85 2.65 -6.06
CA ASP A 22 -15.01 1.50 -6.45
C ASP A 22 -15.56 0.78 -7.70
N ASN A 23 -16.83 1.00 -8.03
CA ASN A 23 -17.55 0.33 -9.13
C ASN A 23 -17.30 0.92 -10.53
N GLU A 24 -16.70 2.11 -10.62
CA GLU A 24 -16.52 2.83 -11.87
C GLU A 24 -15.08 2.68 -12.39
N LYS A 25 -14.91 2.58 -13.72
CA LYS A 25 -13.59 2.38 -14.35
C LYS A 25 -12.76 3.68 -14.32
N TRP A 26 -12.27 4.05 -13.15
CA TRP A 26 -11.31 5.15 -12.99
C TRP A 26 -9.91 4.69 -13.41
N PRO A 27 -9.16 5.49 -14.20
CA PRO A 27 -7.77 5.21 -14.46
C PRO A 27 -6.98 5.19 -13.14
N VAL A 28 -6.21 4.13 -12.90
CA VAL A 28 -5.45 3.93 -11.64
C VAL A 28 -4.62 5.17 -11.27
N ARG A 29 -3.91 5.75 -12.23
CA ARG A 29 -3.11 6.97 -12.04
C ARG A 29 -3.96 8.13 -11.52
N ARG A 30 -5.20 8.27 -11.99
CA ARG A 30 -6.12 9.35 -11.58
C ARG A 30 -6.59 9.14 -10.15
N VAL A 31 -6.90 7.91 -9.76
CA VAL A 31 -7.27 7.58 -8.36
C VAL A 31 -6.11 7.88 -7.42
N ILE A 32 -4.89 7.44 -7.76
CA ILE A 32 -3.70 7.66 -6.93
C ILE A 32 -3.41 9.15 -6.76
N ILE A 33 -3.41 9.93 -7.85
CA ILE A 33 -3.17 11.38 -7.79
C ILE A 33 -4.23 12.05 -6.91
N LYS A 34 -5.51 11.69 -7.08
CA LYS A 34 -6.61 12.28 -6.30
C LYS A 34 -6.54 11.91 -4.82
N ALA A 35 -6.15 10.69 -4.49
CA ALA A 35 -5.91 10.26 -3.11
C ALA A 35 -4.79 11.10 -2.47
N ILE A 36 -3.64 11.21 -3.14
CA ILE A 36 -2.49 12.01 -2.65
C ILE A 36 -2.86 13.49 -2.51
N GLN A 37 -3.65 14.05 -3.43
CA GLN A 37 -4.12 15.43 -3.33
C GLN A 37 -5.05 15.65 -2.13
N ARG A 38 -5.82 14.64 -1.73
CA ARG A 38 -6.79 14.72 -0.61
C ARG A 38 -6.18 14.45 0.75
N SER A 39 -5.17 13.58 0.85
CA SER A 39 -4.61 13.12 2.14
C SER A 39 -3.09 13.24 2.22
N SER A 40 -2.46 14.04 1.36
CA SER A 40 -1.00 14.02 1.17
C SER A 40 -0.45 12.61 0.84
N LYS A 41 0.86 12.50 0.60
CA LYS A 41 1.51 11.19 0.39
C LYS A 41 1.82 10.47 1.73
N PRO A 42 2.35 11.16 2.76
CA PRO A 42 2.52 10.56 4.09
C PRO A 42 1.23 10.01 4.70
N ASP A 43 0.13 10.78 4.71
CA ASP A 43 -1.09 10.28 5.37
C ASP A 43 -1.75 9.16 4.56
N LEU A 44 -1.62 9.16 3.22
CA LEU A 44 -2.04 8.02 2.41
C LEU A 44 -1.26 6.74 2.77
N ALA A 45 0.05 6.84 2.99
CA ALA A 45 0.87 5.71 3.42
C ALA A 45 0.46 5.21 4.82
N LEU A 46 0.14 6.13 5.74
CA LEU A 46 -0.37 5.79 7.06
C LEU A 46 -1.71 5.05 6.98
N THR A 47 -2.64 5.52 6.14
CA THR A 47 -3.94 4.86 5.93
C THR A 47 -3.77 3.44 5.38
N VAL A 48 -2.88 3.24 4.40
CA VAL A 48 -2.57 1.90 3.88
C VAL A 48 -1.99 1.00 4.97
N ALA A 49 -1.06 1.52 5.79
CA ALA A 49 -0.46 0.77 6.89
C ALA A 49 -1.50 0.37 7.95
N ASN A 50 -2.39 1.29 8.33
CA ASN A 50 -3.48 1.02 9.27
C ASN A 50 -4.46 -0.04 8.72
N ASN A 51 -4.82 0.05 7.44
CA ASN A 51 -5.66 -0.96 6.80
C ASN A 51 -5.00 -2.35 6.78
N ALA A 52 -3.70 -2.40 6.47
CA ALA A 52 -2.94 -3.65 6.51
C ALA A 52 -2.89 -4.22 7.93
N ALA A 53 -2.67 -3.38 8.94
CA ALA A 53 -2.61 -3.80 10.34
C ALA A 53 -3.94 -4.43 10.81
N GLN A 54 -5.07 -3.84 10.41
CA GLN A 54 -6.41 -4.36 10.71
C GLN A 54 -6.68 -5.72 10.03
N ARG A 55 -6.15 -5.93 8.83
CA ARG A 55 -6.34 -7.17 8.04
C ARG A 55 -5.33 -8.26 8.37
N GLY A 56 -4.29 -7.93 9.14
CA GLY A 56 -3.24 -8.86 9.54
C GLY A 56 -2.17 -9.12 8.47
N ILE A 57 -1.26 -10.04 8.79
CA ILE A 57 -0.05 -10.33 8.01
C ILE A 57 -0.37 -10.76 6.57
N ASP A 58 -1.51 -11.41 6.35
CA ASP A 58 -1.91 -11.90 5.02
C ASP A 58 -2.21 -10.76 4.04
N ALA A 59 -2.53 -9.56 4.53
CA ALA A 59 -2.71 -8.38 3.69
C ALA A 59 -1.39 -7.77 3.20
N ILE A 60 -0.24 -8.15 3.77
CA ILE A 60 1.06 -7.61 3.36
C ILE A 60 1.47 -8.28 2.03
N PRO A 61 1.75 -7.52 0.96
CA PRO A 61 2.18 -8.08 -0.32
C PRO A 61 3.47 -8.88 -0.21
N THR A 62 3.55 -10.02 -0.91
CA THR A 62 4.66 -10.98 -0.81
C THR A 62 6.03 -10.35 -1.06
N LEU A 63 6.15 -9.44 -2.04
CA LEU A 63 7.40 -8.74 -2.30
C LEU A 63 7.90 -7.99 -1.06
N LEU A 64 7.01 -7.32 -0.33
CA LEU A 64 7.38 -6.61 0.90
C LEU A 64 7.79 -7.58 2.00
N LYS A 65 7.07 -8.70 2.19
CA LYS A 65 7.44 -9.75 3.14
C LYS A 65 8.88 -10.23 2.88
N VAL A 66 9.19 -10.59 1.64
CA VAL A 66 10.51 -11.07 1.23
C VAL A 66 11.59 -10.01 1.43
N MET A 67 11.33 -8.77 1.02
CA MET A 67 12.28 -7.66 1.17
C MET A 67 12.61 -7.40 2.65
N PHE A 68 11.59 -7.32 3.51
CA PHE A 68 11.81 -7.12 4.94
C PHE A 68 12.49 -8.32 5.61
N SER A 69 12.14 -9.55 5.24
CA SER A 69 12.86 -10.74 5.73
C SER A 69 14.34 -10.70 5.36
N ARG A 70 14.68 -10.27 4.13
CA ARG A 70 16.06 -10.12 3.67
C ARG A 70 16.80 -9.02 4.44
N VAL A 71 16.19 -7.86 4.63
CA VAL A 71 16.77 -6.77 5.44
C VAL A 71 17.02 -7.23 6.87
N ALA A 72 16.05 -7.91 7.48
CA ALA A 72 16.21 -8.45 8.84
C ALA A 72 17.31 -9.52 8.91
N TRP A 73 17.48 -10.34 7.87
CA TRP A 73 18.55 -11.33 7.79
C TRP A 73 19.93 -10.67 7.66
N LEU A 74 20.07 -9.67 6.80
CA LEU A 74 21.30 -8.88 6.63
C LEU A 74 21.69 -8.17 7.94
N ALA A 75 20.72 -7.53 8.60
CA ALA A 75 20.95 -6.82 9.86
C ALA A 75 21.42 -7.73 11.01
N ARG A 76 21.16 -9.04 10.94
CA ARG A 76 21.62 -10.03 11.92
C ARG A 76 23.04 -10.55 11.66
N GLY A 77 23.76 -10.04 10.64
CA GLY A 77 25.10 -10.51 10.30
C GLY A 77 25.15 -11.95 9.79
N LYS A 78 24.01 -12.50 9.35
CA LYS A 78 23.94 -13.86 8.78
C LYS A 78 24.32 -13.92 7.30
N ALA A 79 24.64 -12.77 6.71
CA ALA A 79 25.19 -12.65 5.38
C ALA A 79 26.71 -12.85 5.41
N ASN A 80 27.12 -14.08 5.73
CA ASN A 80 28.49 -14.56 5.55
C ASN A 80 28.46 -15.67 4.50
#